data_AF-A0A4V1UEG5-F1
#
_entry.id   AF-A0A4V1UEG5-F1
#
_cell.length_a   1.000
_cell.length_b   1.000
_cell.length_c   1.000
_cell.angle_alpha   90.00
_cell.angle_beta   90.00
_cell.angle_gamma   90.00
#
_symmetry.space_group_name_H-M   'P 1'
#
loop_
_entity.id
_entity.type
_entity.pdbx_description
1 polymer ?
#
loop_
_entity_poly.entity_id
_entity_poly.type
_entity_poly.pdbx_seq_one_letter_code
_entity_poly.pdbx_strand_id
1 'polypeptide(L)'
;MTEASYSLFEGHHRLAQGEMAALAAVARAALARDPNTSFRVFDDVTGERVDLAMTPAPRSVGRPKLGVVAKEVSLLPRHWEWLAAQQGGPSAALRRLVETARRDPATVRKDALNAAYRFVGDMAGDLAGFEEASRALFGDDRDGFLAHTQDWPVDVRGQALRMLGWA
;
A
#
# COMPACT_ATOMS: atom_id res chain seq x y z
N MET A 1 -0.22 7.33 13.67
CA MET A 1 0.22 6.12 12.97
C MET A 1 -1.03 5.58 12.31
N THR A 2 -1.14 5.69 10.99
CA THR A 2 -2.18 4.94 10.28
C THR A 2 -1.82 3.47 10.46
N GLU A 3 -2.70 2.72 11.09
CA GLU A 3 -2.57 1.27 11.22
C GLU A 3 -2.45 0.65 9.82
N ALA A 4 -1.63 -0.40 9.69
CA ALA A 4 -1.39 -1.03 8.40
C ALA A 4 -2.65 -1.78 7.99
N SER A 5 -3.31 -1.29 6.92
CA SER A 5 -4.53 -1.90 6.41
C SER A 5 -4.20 -2.78 5.20
N TYR A 6 -4.81 -3.95 5.16
CA TYR A 6 -4.63 -4.95 4.11
C TYR A 6 -5.99 -5.40 3.57
N SER A 7 -6.04 -5.82 2.32
CA SER A 7 -7.23 -6.41 1.70
C SER A 7 -6.99 -7.85 1.27
N LEU A 8 -7.88 -8.77 1.68
CA LEU A 8 -7.88 -10.18 1.31
C LEU A 8 -8.92 -10.43 0.21
N PHE A 9 -8.48 -11.06 -0.88
CA PHE A 9 -9.32 -11.43 -2.01
C PHE A 9 -9.30 -12.93 -2.27
N GLU A 10 -10.45 -13.46 -2.66
CA GLU A 10 -10.61 -14.76 -3.32
C GLU A 10 -11.04 -14.49 -4.77
N GLY A 11 -10.17 -14.81 -5.73
CA GLY A 11 -10.37 -14.39 -7.12
C GLY A 11 -10.45 -12.86 -7.24
N HIS A 12 -11.64 -12.35 -7.56
CA HIS A 12 -11.95 -10.91 -7.65
C HIS A 12 -12.88 -10.40 -6.53
N HIS A 13 -13.29 -11.27 -5.61
CA HIS A 13 -14.17 -10.90 -4.49
C HIS A 13 -13.35 -10.60 -3.23
N ARG A 14 -13.62 -9.47 -2.57
CA ARG A 14 -12.93 -9.10 -1.33
C ARG A 14 -13.61 -9.79 -0.15
N LEU A 15 -12.86 -10.63 0.56
CA LEU A 15 -13.35 -11.35 1.74
C LEU A 15 -13.23 -10.54 3.03
N ALA A 16 -12.16 -9.76 3.15
CA ALA A 16 -11.88 -8.97 4.35
C ALA A 16 -10.97 -7.78 4.03
N GLN A 17 -11.04 -6.76 4.89
CA GLN A 17 -10.13 -5.62 4.87
C GLN A 17 -9.82 -5.20 6.31
N GLY A 18 -8.58 -4.77 6.54
CA GLY A 18 -8.10 -4.28 7.83
C GLY A 18 -6.80 -4.96 8.26
N GLU A 19 -6.66 -5.18 9.56
CA GLU A 19 -5.46 -5.75 10.15
C GLU A 19 -5.18 -7.19 9.69
N MET A 20 -3.90 -7.53 9.50
CA MET A 20 -3.47 -8.85 9.02
C MET A 20 -4.02 -10.02 9.87
N ALA A 21 -4.15 -9.83 11.18
CA ALA A 21 -4.71 -10.84 12.08
C ALA A 21 -6.19 -11.14 11.80
N ALA A 22 -6.97 -10.12 11.43
CA ALA A 22 -8.38 -10.28 11.04
C ALA A 22 -8.49 -11.00 9.69
N LEU A 23 -7.65 -10.63 8.72
CA LEU A 23 -7.56 -11.33 7.43
C LEU A 23 -7.20 -12.81 7.61
N ALA A 24 -6.22 -13.12 8.46
CA ALA A 24 -5.83 -14.50 8.75
C ALA A 24 -6.97 -15.31 9.39
N ALA A 25 -7.80 -14.69 10.23
CA ALA A 25 -8.98 -15.34 10.80
C ALA A 25 -10.02 -15.69 9.72
N VAL A 26 -10.29 -14.76 8.79
CA VAL A 26 -11.22 -14.97 7.67
C VAL A 26 -10.70 -16.05 6.72
N ALA A 27 -9.43 -15.99 6.34
CA ALA A 27 -8.82 -17.00 5.48
C ALA A 27 -8.85 -18.40 6.09
N ARG A 28 -8.59 -18.54 7.40
CA ARG A 28 -8.72 -19.84 8.09
C ARG A 28 -10.14 -20.40 8.01
N ALA A 29 -11.14 -19.55 8.22
CA ALA A 29 -12.54 -19.96 8.15
C ALA A 29 -12.94 -20.39 6.72
N ALA A 30 -12.40 -19.73 5.69
CA ALA A 30 -12.61 -20.10 4.29
C ALA A 30 -11.91 -21.43 3.95
N LEU A 31 -10.64 -21.62 4.34
CA LEU A 31 -9.90 -22.87 4.12
C LEU A 31 -10.52 -24.08 4.83
N ALA A 32 -11.16 -23.87 5.98
CA ALA A 32 -11.89 -24.92 6.68
C ALA A 32 -13.13 -25.40 5.90
N ARG A 33 -13.69 -24.57 5.01
CA ARG A 33 -14.83 -24.90 4.15
C ARG A 33 -14.36 -25.50 2.82
N ASP A 34 -13.35 -24.91 2.20
CA ASP A 34 -12.71 -25.39 0.99
C ASP A 34 -11.17 -25.28 1.11
N PRO A 35 -10.47 -26.41 1.29
CA PRO A 35 -9.01 -26.41 1.38
C PRO A 35 -8.29 -25.96 0.09
N ASN A 36 -8.98 -25.91 -1.05
CA ASN A 36 -8.39 -25.53 -2.34
C ASN A 36 -8.54 -24.04 -2.66
N THR A 37 -9.20 -23.25 -1.81
CA THR A 37 -9.31 -21.81 -2.02
C THR A 37 -7.93 -21.15 -2.08
N SER A 38 -7.74 -20.29 -3.08
CA SER A 38 -6.54 -19.46 -3.22
C SER A 38 -6.85 -18.01 -2.89
N PHE A 39 -5.94 -17.37 -2.15
CA PHE A 39 -6.09 -15.98 -1.75
C PHE A 39 -5.00 -15.09 -2.31
N ARG A 40 -5.35 -13.81 -2.49
CA ARG A 40 -4.40 -12.72 -2.72
C ARG A 40 -4.57 -11.68 -1.63
N VAL A 41 -3.47 -11.24 -1.02
CA VAL A 41 -3.47 -10.18 -0.01
C VAL A 41 -2.70 -8.99 -0.55
N PHE A 42 -3.27 -7.80 -0.38
CA PHE A 42 -2.65 -6.55 -0.79
C PHE A 42 -2.50 -5.60 0.39
N ASP A 43 -1.38 -4.90 0.44
CA ASP A 43 -1.21 -3.73 1.30
C ASP A 43 -2.02 -2.56 0.71
N ASP A 44 -2.94 -1.99 1.50
CA ASP A 44 -3.86 -0.95 1.01
C ASP A 44 -3.16 0.39 0.74
N VAL A 45 -1.93 0.58 1.27
CA VAL A 45 -1.14 1.80 1.11
C VAL A 45 -0.20 1.68 -0.07
N THR A 46 0.47 0.54 -0.24
CA THR A 46 1.49 0.37 -1.29
C THR A 46 0.99 -0.34 -2.54
N GLY A 47 -0.18 -0.99 -2.46
CA GLY A 47 -0.74 -1.83 -3.51
C GLY A 47 0.05 -3.10 -3.79
N GLU A 48 1.07 -3.40 -2.98
CA GLU A 48 1.90 -4.57 -3.15
C GLU A 48 1.18 -5.83 -2.66
N ARG A 49 1.36 -6.92 -3.40
CA ARG A 49 0.93 -8.23 -2.95
C ARG A 49 1.85 -8.70 -1.83
N VAL A 50 1.27 -9.10 -0.72
CA VAL A 50 1.99 -9.59 0.47
C VAL A 50 1.54 -11.00 0.82
N ASP A 51 2.39 -11.72 1.53
CA ASP A 51 2.02 -13.05 2.02
C ASP A 51 1.06 -12.94 3.21
N LEU A 52 0.05 -13.81 3.23
CA LEU A 52 -0.86 -13.91 4.35
C LEU A 52 -0.13 -14.53 5.56
N ALA A 53 0.09 -13.73 6.60
CA ALA A 53 0.64 -14.22 7.85
C ALA A 53 -0.43 -14.97 8.66
N MET A 54 -0.49 -16.30 8.51
CA MET A 54 -1.50 -17.14 9.20
C MET A 54 -1.30 -17.24 10.71
N THR A 55 -0.12 -16.91 11.23
CA THR A 55 0.17 -16.88 12.67
C THR A 55 0.49 -15.46 13.12
N PRO A 56 -0.04 -15.01 14.27
CA PRO A 56 0.38 -13.74 14.84
C PRO A 56 1.88 -13.84 15.16
N ALA A 57 2.67 -12.89 14.65
CA ALA A 57 4.07 -12.79 15.03
C ALA A 57 4.17 -12.69 16.56
N PRO A 58 5.11 -13.39 17.22
CA PRO A 58 5.27 -13.33 18.66
C PRO A 58 5.47 -11.86 19.08
N ARG A 59 4.60 -11.33 19.94
CA ARG A 59 4.75 -10.00 20.51
C ARG A 59 6.08 -9.96 21.24
N SER A 60 7.03 -9.14 20.75
CA SER A 60 8.32 -9.01 21.42
C SER A 60 8.11 -8.34 22.78
N VAL A 61 8.30 -9.11 23.85
CA VAL A 61 8.25 -8.61 25.22
C VAL A 61 9.60 -7.97 25.52
N GLY A 62 9.67 -6.64 25.42
CA GLY A 62 10.89 -5.88 25.68
C GLY A 62 10.68 -4.38 25.43
N ARG A 63 11.56 -3.55 25.99
CA ARG A 63 11.60 -2.10 25.74
C ARG A 63 11.45 -1.86 24.23
N PRO A 64 10.51 -1.00 23.77
CA PRO A 64 10.32 -0.75 22.36
C PRO A 64 11.67 -0.39 21.74
N LYS A 65 12.20 -1.25 20.87
CA LYS A 65 13.36 -0.88 20.05
C LYS A 65 12.87 0.34 19.27
N LEU A 66 13.62 1.44 19.29
CA LEU A 66 13.27 2.67 18.58
C LEU A 66 13.18 2.47 17.04
N GLY A 67 13.35 1.24 16.54
CA GLY A 67 13.19 0.86 15.13
C GLY A 67 14.24 1.46 14.20
N VAL A 68 15.29 2.08 14.73
CA VAL A 68 16.28 2.77 13.91
C VAL A 68 17.27 1.75 13.35
N VAL A 69 17.18 1.51 12.04
CA VAL A 69 18.20 0.77 11.29
C VAL A 69 19.15 1.80 10.67
N ALA A 70 20.44 1.71 11.02
CA ALA A 70 21.46 2.55 10.38
C ALA A 70 21.72 2.04 8.96
N LYS A 71 21.70 2.96 7.99
CA LYS A 71 22.13 2.74 6.61
C LYS A 71 23.03 3.91 6.19
N GLU A 72 23.97 3.65 5.31
CA GLU A 72 24.92 4.66 4.83
C GLU A 72 24.27 5.54 3.75
N VAL A 73 24.57 6.84 3.79
CA VAL A 73 24.13 7.83 2.80
C VAL A 73 25.31 8.70 2.39
N SER A 74 25.46 8.91 1.08
CA SER A 74 26.50 9.78 0.52
C SER A 74 25.88 11.11 0.12
N LEU A 75 26.40 12.21 0.69
CA LEU A 75 25.93 13.57 0.45
C LEU A 75 27.10 14.50 0.18
N LEU A 76 26.83 15.63 -0.49
CA LEU A 76 27.83 16.67 -0.73
C LEU A 76 28.29 17.31 0.60
N PRO A 77 29.56 17.76 0.71
CA PRO A 77 30.08 18.38 1.92
C PRO A 77 29.20 19.51 2.47
N ARG A 78 28.72 20.41 1.60
CA ARG A 78 27.78 21.50 1.96
C ARG A 78 26.48 21.01 2.60
N HIS A 79 25.99 19.83 2.22
CA HIS A 79 24.77 19.26 2.81
C HIS A 79 25.06 18.71 4.20
N TRP A 80 26.24 18.13 4.42
CA TRP A 80 26.67 17.69 5.75
C TRP A 80 26.87 18.86 6.71
N GLU A 81 27.49 19.94 6.24
CA GLU A 81 27.63 21.18 7.02
C GLU A 81 26.26 21.71 7.46
N TRP A 82 25.31 21.80 6.52
CA TRP A 82 23.95 22.23 6.84
C TRP A 82 23.25 21.28 7.81
N LEU A 83 23.38 19.96 7.63
CA LEU A 83 22.79 18.94 8.51
C LEU A 83 23.36 18.97 9.92
N ALA A 84 24.68 19.20 10.06
CA ALA A 84 25.37 19.28 11.34
C ALA A 84 24.97 20.52 12.14
N ALA A 85 24.63 21.62 11.46
CA ALA A 85 24.15 22.85 12.10
C ALA A 85 22.71 22.75 12.65
N GLN A 86 21.97 21.68 12.35
CA GLN A 86 20.58 21.54 12.78
C GLN A 86 20.45 21.15 14.26
N GLN A 87 19.42 21.69 14.93
CA GLN A 87 19.08 21.27 16.28
C GLN A 87 18.67 19.78 16.28
N GLY A 88 19.37 18.99 17.11
CA GLY A 88 19.21 17.53 17.20
C GLY A 88 20.08 16.71 16.22
N GLY A 89 20.97 17.37 15.47
CA GLY A 89 21.97 16.75 14.59
C GLY A 89 21.42 16.18 13.27
N PRO A 90 22.30 15.61 12.44
CA PRO A 90 21.97 15.19 11.07
C PRO A 90 20.80 14.21 10.97
N SER A 91 20.76 13.18 11.82
CA SER A 91 19.71 12.16 11.76
C SER A 91 18.33 12.70 12.13
N ALA A 92 18.23 13.71 13.03
CA ALA A 92 16.96 14.34 13.35
C ALA A 92 16.48 15.24 12.20
N ALA A 93 17.39 15.98 11.57
CA ALA A 93 17.09 16.81 10.42
C ALA A 93 16.63 15.98 9.22
N LEU A 94 17.36 14.90 8.88
CA LEU A 94 16.97 13.97 7.81
C LEU A 94 15.59 13.37 8.05
N ARG A 95 15.28 12.94 9.28
CA ARG A 95 13.93 12.43 9.61
C ARG A 95 12.86 13.48 9.38
N ARG A 96 13.07 14.74 9.77
CA ARG A 96 12.10 15.82 9.51
C ARG A 96 11.92 16.10 8.02
N LEU A 97 13.01 16.12 7.26
CA LEU A 97 12.96 16.31 5.81
C LEU A 97 12.18 15.17 5.13
N VAL A 98 12.46 13.92 5.51
CA VAL A 98 11.72 12.74 5.01
C VAL A 98 10.25 12.84 5.38
N GLU A 99 9.91 13.13 6.63
CA GLU A 99 8.50 13.26 7.06
C GLU A 99 7.77 14.40 6.34
N THR A 100 8.46 15.49 6.02
CA THR A 100 7.90 16.60 5.25
C THR A 100 7.64 16.17 3.80
N ALA A 101 8.64 15.56 3.15
CA ALA A 101 8.53 15.08 1.77
C ALA A 101 7.46 13.99 1.63
N ARG A 102 7.34 13.08 2.60
CA ARG A 102 6.30 12.02 2.59
C ARG A 102 4.87 12.56 2.70
N ARG A 103 4.69 13.78 3.23
CA ARG A 103 3.38 14.43 3.38
C ARG A 103 3.07 15.42 2.25
N ASP A 104 4.01 15.63 1.35
CA ASP A 104 3.80 16.47 0.17
C ASP A 104 2.63 15.90 -0.67
N PRO A 105 1.60 16.69 -1.00
CA PRO A 105 0.42 16.20 -1.70
C PRO A 105 0.73 15.53 -3.04
N ALA A 106 1.73 16.02 -3.78
CA ALA A 106 2.11 15.41 -5.05
C ALA A 106 2.77 14.05 -4.84
N THR A 107 3.58 13.90 -3.79
CA THR A 107 4.16 12.62 -3.38
C THR A 107 3.07 11.64 -2.93
N VAL A 108 2.14 12.07 -2.07
CA VAL A 108 1.00 11.26 -1.62
C VAL A 108 0.15 10.81 -2.81
N ARG A 109 -0.15 11.72 -3.75
CA ARG A 109 -0.92 11.40 -4.96
C ARG A 109 -0.20 10.38 -5.83
N LYS A 110 1.11 10.57 -6.04
CA LYS A 110 1.94 9.65 -6.82
C LYS A 110 1.99 8.25 -6.17
N ASP A 111 2.13 8.18 -4.85
CA ASP A 111 2.16 6.91 -4.13
C ASP A 111 0.81 6.19 -4.23
N ALA A 112 -0.31 6.89 -4.06
CA ALA A 112 -1.65 6.36 -4.25
C ALA A 112 -1.89 5.84 -5.68
N LEU A 113 -1.41 6.57 -6.69
CA LEU A 113 -1.45 6.15 -8.10
C LEU A 113 -0.66 4.86 -8.33
N ASN A 114 0.57 4.78 -7.82
CA ASN A 114 1.41 3.60 -7.96
C ASN A 114 0.80 2.38 -7.23
N ALA A 115 0.21 2.60 -6.05
CA ALA A 115 -0.47 1.56 -5.29
C ALA A 115 -1.67 1.01 -6.07
N ALA A 116 -2.55 1.88 -6.54
CA ALA A 116 -3.69 1.49 -7.35
C ALA A 116 -3.24 0.73 -8.61
N TYR A 117 -2.23 1.23 -9.32
CA TYR A 117 -1.71 0.61 -10.53
C TYR A 117 -1.17 -0.81 -10.30
N ARG A 118 -0.38 -1.03 -9.24
CA ARG A 118 0.11 -2.37 -8.87
C ARG A 118 -1.03 -3.33 -8.59
N PHE A 119 -2.02 -2.88 -7.82
CA PHE A 119 -3.19 -3.66 -7.47
C PHE A 119 -4.01 -4.04 -8.72
N VAL A 120 -4.36 -3.06 -9.57
CA VAL A 120 -5.14 -3.35 -10.79
C VAL A 120 -4.35 -4.14 -11.81
N GLY A 121 -3.02 -4.00 -11.87
CA GLY A 121 -2.18 -4.84 -12.72
C GLY A 121 -2.27 -6.32 -12.36
N ASP A 122 -2.28 -6.66 -11.07
CA ASP A 122 -2.44 -8.05 -10.61
C ASP A 122 -3.90 -8.54 -10.72
N MET A 123 -4.88 -7.69 -10.41
CA MET A 123 -6.29 -8.09 -10.33
C MET A 123 -7.08 -7.98 -11.64
N ALA A 124 -6.67 -7.09 -12.53
CA ALA A 124 -7.42 -6.68 -13.71
C ALA A 124 -6.59 -6.61 -14.99
N GLY A 125 -5.30 -7.01 -14.96
CA GLY A 125 -4.41 -6.95 -16.13
C GLY A 125 -4.95 -7.67 -17.37
N ASP A 126 -5.71 -8.75 -17.17
CA ASP A 126 -6.34 -9.53 -18.24
C ASP A 126 -7.80 -9.13 -18.52
N LEU A 127 -8.34 -8.12 -17.83
CA LEU A 127 -9.72 -7.65 -18.02
C LEU A 127 -9.79 -6.61 -19.14
N ALA A 128 -10.93 -6.58 -19.84
CA ALA A 128 -11.19 -5.58 -20.85
C ALA A 128 -11.12 -4.15 -20.27
N GLY A 129 -10.58 -3.21 -21.05
CA GLY A 129 -10.43 -1.80 -20.66
C GLY A 129 -9.25 -1.52 -19.73
N PHE A 130 -8.39 -2.49 -19.41
CA PHE A 130 -7.23 -2.30 -18.54
C PHE A 130 -6.22 -1.25 -19.04
N GLU A 131 -5.92 -1.24 -20.34
CA GLU A 131 -4.99 -0.27 -20.89
C GLU A 131 -5.54 1.15 -20.82
N GLU A 132 -6.81 1.33 -21.20
CA GLU A 132 -7.49 2.62 -21.16
C GLU A 132 -7.66 3.12 -19.72
N ALA A 133 -8.05 2.24 -18.80
CA ALA A 133 -8.11 2.54 -17.38
C ALA A 133 -6.73 2.95 -16.84
N SER A 134 -5.66 2.26 -17.24
CA SER A 134 -4.29 2.62 -16.84
C SER A 134 -3.88 3.99 -17.39
N ARG A 135 -4.22 4.31 -18.64
CA ARG A 135 -3.96 5.65 -19.21
C ARG A 135 -4.73 6.73 -18.45
N ALA A 136 -6.02 6.51 -18.17
CA ALA A 136 -6.84 7.45 -17.40
C ALA A 136 -6.29 7.64 -15.96
N LEU A 137 -5.85 6.55 -15.33
CA LEU A 137 -5.23 6.57 -14.01
C LEU A 137 -4.02 7.51 -13.97
N PHE A 138 -3.05 7.34 -14.88
CA PHE A 138 -1.86 8.20 -14.95
C PHE A 138 -2.16 9.61 -15.46
N GLY A 139 -3.28 9.80 -16.17
CA GLY A 139 -3.79 11.11 -16.59
C GLY A 139 -4.56 11.88 -15.51
N ASP A 140 -4.72 11.30 -14.31
CA ASP A 140 -5.57 11.85 -13.23
C ASP A 140 -7.06 12.01 -13.63
N ASP A 141 -7.50 11.23 -14.64
CA ASP A 141 -8.85 11.28 -15.19
C ASP A 141 -9.76 10.28 -14.47
N ARG A 142 -10.43 10.77 -13.43
CA ARG A 142 -11.40 9.97 -12.64
C ARG A 142 -12.55 9.46 -13.48
N ASP A 143 -13.13 10.29 -14.33
CA ASP A 143 -14.35 9.95 -15.07
C ASP A 143 -14.03 8.94 -16.18
N GLY A 144 -12.92 9.12 -16.89
CA GLY A 144 -12.40 8.13 -17.84
C GLY A 144 -12.09 6.80 -17.17
N PHE A 145 -11.45 6.81 -15.99
CA PHE A 145 -11.21 5.58 -15.23
C PHE A 145 -12.51 4.87 -14.86
N LEU A 146 -13.53 5.61 -14.39
CA LEU A 146 -14.82 5.02 -14.04
C LEU A 146 -15.55 4.42 -15.25
N ALA A 147 -15.45 5.05 -16.42
CA ALA A 147 -16.04 4.55 -17.66
C ALA A 147 -15.36 3.26 -18.14
N HIS A 148 -14.02 3.23 -18.16
CA HIS A 148 -13.26 2.06 -18.62
C HIS A 148 -13.28 0.88 -17.66
N THR A 149 -13.63 1.11 -16.39
CA THR A 149 -13.72 0.06 -15.36
C THR A 149 -15.15 -0.38 -15.05
N GLN A 150 -16.16 0.09 -15.79
CA GLN A 150 -17.58 -0.16 -15.47
C GLN A 150 -17.94 -1.66 -15.42
N ASP A 151 -17.33 -2.47 -16.28
CA ASP A 151 -17.57 -3.91 -16.40
C ASP A 151 -16.66 -4.75 -15.49
N TRP A 152 -15.77 -4.11 -14.73
CA TRP A 152 -14.90 -4.82 -13.80
C TRP A 152 -15.67 -5.35 -12.59
N PRO A 153 -15.15 -6.41 -11.94
CA PRO A 153 -15.66 -6.83 -10.64
C PRO A 153 -15.70 -5.65 -9.67
N VAL A 154 -16.87 -5.46 -9.03
CA VAL A 154 -17.16 -4.31 -8.17
C VAL A 154 -16.13 -4.11 -7.06
N ASP A 155 -15.59 -5.20 -6.50
CA ASP A 155 -14.59 -5.14 -5.44
C ASP A 155 -13.21 -4.71 -5.92
N VAL A 156 -12.84 -5.06 -7.15
CA VAL A 156 -11.57 -4.63 -7.77
C VAL A 156 -11.65 -3.15 -8.07
N ARG A 157 -12.71 -2.71 -8.76
CA ARG A 157 -12.94 -1.29 -9.03
C ARG A 157 -13.04 -0.48 -7.74
N GLY A 158 -13.83 -0.95 -6.78
CA GLY A 158 -14.02 -0.28 -5.49
C GLY A 158 -12.73 -0.15 -4.69
N GLN A 159 -11.84 -1.16 -4.72
CA GLN A 159 -10.55 -1.08 -4.05
C GLN A 159 -9.61 -0.07 -4.71
N ALA A 160 -9.53 -0.06 -6.05
CA ALA A 160 -8.73 0.92 -6.77
C ALA A 160 -9.20 2.36 -6.47
N LEU A 161 -10.51 2.60 -6.48
CA LEU A 161 -11.08 3.92 -6.15
C LEU A 161 -10.75 4.34 -4.71
N ARG A 162 -10.79 3.41 -3.75
CA ARG A 162 -10.38 3.68 -2.36
C ARG A 162 -8.90 4.06 -2.27
N MET A 163 -8.01 3.30 -2.89
CA MET A 163 -6.56 3.59 -2.91
C MET A 163 -6.28 4.99 -3.49
N LEU A 164 -7.06 5.40 -4.49
CA LEU A 164 -6.91 6.69 -5.17
C LEU A 164 -7.53 7.86 -4.41
N GLY A 165 -8.33 7.61 -3.36
CA GLY A 165 -9.14 8.64 -2.72
C GLY A 165 -10.28 9.16 -3.60
N TRP A 166 -10.74 8.34 -4.55
CA TRP A 166 -11.84 8.63 -5.48
C TRP A 166 -13.17 7.94 -5.11
N ALA A 167 -13.18 7.21 -4.01
CA ALA A 167 -14.34 6.51 -3.47
C ALA A 167 -15.44 7.47 -2.99
#